data_AF-A0A6I7W7G9-F1
#
_entry.id   AF-A0A6I7W7G9-F1
#
_cell.length_a   1.000
_cell.length_b   1.000
_cell.length_c   1.000
_cell.angle_alpha   90.00
_cell.angle_beta   90.00
_cell.angle_gamma   90.00
#
_symmetry.space_group_name_H-M   'P 1'
#
loop_
_entity.id
_entity.type
_entity.pdbx_description
1 polymer ?
#
loop_
_entity_poly.entity_id
_entity_poly.type
_entity_poly.pdbx_seq_one_letter_code
_entity_poly.pdbx_strand_id
1 'polypeptide(L)'
;IYYKNKVSKINVCDYRVQSVLLASGQVIQAETVISNADMLQTVHDMVGKEYFPKRYLSRLQRMQTSCSIFVVYIATDLDLVQAGAHHEAFYYHELNHEVNYNNALQGEVS
;
A
#
# COMPACT_ATOMS: atom_id res chain seq x y z
N ILE A 1 -19.47 9.02 0.31
CA ILE A 1 -18.32 8.21 -0.12
C ILE A 1 -18.40 8.06 -1.64
N TYR A 2 -17.34 8.43 -2.37
CA TYR A 2 -17.32 8.37 -3.83
C TYR A 2 -16.38 7.25 -4.29
N TYR A 3 -16.89 6.28 -5.05
CA TYR A 3 -16.10 5.17 -5.60
C TYR A 3 -15.61 5.50 -7.01
N LYS A 4 -14.57 4.79 -7.49
CA LYS A 4 -14.02 4.93 -8.86
C LYS A 4 -13.54 6.35 -9.20
N ASN A 5 -13.18 7.14 -8.20
CA ASN A 5 -12.70 8.50 -8.34
C ASN A 5 -11.22 8.57 -7.94
N LYS A 6 -10.33 8.27 -8.90
CA LYS A 6 -8.89 8.33 -8.67
C LYS A 6 -8.47 9.79 -8.46
N VAL A 7 -7.68 10.04 -7.41
CA VAL A 7 -7.00 11.32 -7.20
C VAL A 7 -5.75 11.37 -8.10
N SER A 8 -5.59 12.47 -8.83
CA SER A 8 -4.42 12.73 -9.68
C SER A 8 -3.44 13.70 -9.03
N LYS A 9 -3.93 14.73 -8.33
CA LYS A 9 -3.08 15.74 -7.70
C LYS A 9 -3.72 16.25 -6.40
N ILE A 10 -2.88 16.59 -5.43
CA ILE A 10 -3.23 17.39 -4.26
C ILE A 10 -2.59 18.76 -4.49
N ASN A 11 -3.41 19.77 -4.73
CA ASN A 11 -2.94 21.12 -5.03
C ASN A 11 -2.48 21.79 -3.74
N VAL A 12 -1.24 22.26 -3.74
CA VAL A 12 -0.61 22.94 -2.61
C VAL A 12 -0.10 24.31 -3.05
N CYS A 13 -0.42 25.33 -2.28
CA CYS A 13 0.07 26.70 -2.47
C CYS A 13 0.60 27.20 -1.12
N ASP A 14 1.78 27.80 -1.10
CA ASP A 14 2.44 28.29 0.12
C ASP A 14 2.44 27.27 1.27
N TYR A 15 2.77 26.01 0.94
CA TYR A 15 2.79 24.88 1.88
C TYR A 15 1.44 24.56 2.56
N ARG A 16 0.33 25.02 1.96
CA ARG A 16 -1.04 24.72 2.41
C ARG A 16 -1.84 24.02 1.30
N VAL A 17 -2.57 22.98 1.68
CA VAL A 17 -3.48 22.28 0.77
C VAL A 17 -4.62 23.21 0.38
N GLN A 18 -4.99 23.18 -0.90
CA GLN A 18 -6.08 23.99 -1.46
C GLN A 18 -7.22 23.09 -1.94
N SER A 19 -6.88 22.01 -2.64
CA SER A 19 -7.86 21.13 -3.26
C SER A 19 -7.26 19.79 -3.68
N VAL A 20 -8.13 18.89 -4.08
CA VAL A 20 -7.82 17.60 -4.69
C VAL A 20 -8.34 17.61 -6.12
N LEU A 21 -7.46 17.33 -7.08
CA LEU A 21 -7.80 17.13 -8.49
C LEU A 21 -8.01 15.63 -8.75
N LEU A 22 -9.20 15.27 -9.22
CA LEU A 22 -9.51 13.92 -9.66
C LEU A 22 -9.05 13.67 -11.09
N ALA A 23 -8.86 12.40 -11.45
CA ALA A 23 -8.53 11.99 -12.81
C ALA A 23 -9.59 12.37 -13.85
N SER A 24 -10.83 12.61 -13.43
CA SER A 24 -11.90 13.15 -14.27
C SER A 24 -11.74 14.63 -14.62
N GLY A 25 -10.80 15.34 -13.99
CA GLY A 25 -10.66 16.80 -14.09
C GLY A 25 -11.47 17.57 -13.04
N GLN A 26 -12.33 16.90 -12.27
CA GLN A 26 -13.07 17.53 -11.18
C GLN A 26 -12.12 17.98 -10.06
N VAL A 27 -12.36 19.18 -9.53
CA VAL A 27 -11.64 19.72 -8.38
C VAL A 27 -12.54 19.71 -7.15
N ILE A 28 -12.04 19.15 -6.05
CA ILE A 28 -12.70 19.15 -4.74
C ILE A 28 -11.90 20.07 -3.83
N GLN A 29 -12.52 21.16 -3.36
CA GLN A 29 -11.87 22.08 -2.42
C GLN A 29 -11.71 21.41 -1.05
N ALA A 30 -10.51 21.50 -0.48
CA ALA A 30 -10.20 20.92 0.82
C ALA A 30 -8.96 21.59 1.42
N GLU A 31 -9.03 21.98 2.68
CA GLU A 31 -7.89 22.56 3.41
C GLU A 31 -7.01 21.51 4.08
N THR A 32 -7.53 20.29 4.24
CA THR A 32 -6.82 19.15 4.85
C THR A 32 -7.13 17.88 4.08
N VAL A 33 -6.09 17.09 3.80
CA VAL A 33 -6.19 15.82 3.09
C VAL A 33 -5.47 14.75 3.91
N ILE A 34 -6.17 13.64 4.17
CA ILE A 34 -5.60 12.42 4.74
C ILE A 34 -5.38 11.45 3.58
N SER A 35 -4.12 11.23 3.17
CA SER A 35 -3.78 10.27 2.12
C SER A 35 -3.46 8.91 2.74
N ASN A 36 -4.31 7.92 2.45
CA ASN A 36 -4.04 6.51 2.72
C ASN A 36 -3.59 5.76 1.45
N ALA A 37 -3.05 6.49 0.47
CA ALA A 37 -2.42 5.90 -0.70
C ALA A 37 -0.96 5.55 -0.41
N ASP A 38 -0.30 4.92 -1.38
CA ASP A 38 1.15 4.69 -1.31
C ASP A 38 1.90 6.01 -1.02
N MET A 39 2.90 5.92 -0.14
CA MET A 39 3.61 7.10 0.35
C MET A 39 4.47 7.74 -0.74
N LEU A 40 5.12 6.94 -1.58
CA LEU A 40 5.93 7.44 -2.69
C LEU A 40 5.02 8.14 -3.71
N GLN A 41 3.90 7.52 -4.07
CA GLN A 41 2.91 8.10 -4.96
C GLN A 41 2.34 9.41 -4.41
N THR A 42 2.02 9.45 -3.11
CA THR A 42 1.50 10.67 -2.46
C THR A 42 2.52 11.81 -2.54
N VAL A 43 3.77 11.54 -2.17
CA VAL A 43 4.81 12.57 -2.09
C VAL A 43 5.28 13.01 -3.48
N HIS A 44 5.56 12.07 -4.37
CA HIS A 44 6.16 12.35 -5.68
C HIS A 44 5.15 12.78 -6.72
N ASP A 45 4.03 12.07 -6.84
CA ASP A 45 3.10 12.25 -7.94
C ASP A 45 1.97 13.23 -7.53
N MET A 46 1.33 12.98 -6.39
CA MET A 46 0.13 13.72 -6.00
C MET A 46 0.45 15.10 -5.41
N VAL A 47 1.39 15.23 -4.47
CA VAL A 47 1.73 16.53 -3.87
C VAL A 47 2.87 17.20 -4.66
N GLY A 48 3.97 16.50 -4.88
CA GLY A 48 5.21 17.05 -5.43
C GLY A 48 6.29 17.15 -4.37
N LYS A 49 7.49 16.66 -4.70
CA LYS A 49 8.62 16.56 -3.76
C LYS A 49 9.12 17.93 -3.27
N GLU A 50 8.91 18.98 -4.05
CA GLU A 50 9.31 20.36 -3.77
C GLU A 50 8.69 20.92 -2.49
N TYR A 51 7.54 20.38 -2.06
CA TYR A 51 6.87 20.77 -0.82
C TYR A 51 7.40 20.03 0.42
N PHE A 52 8.39 19.14 0.27
CA PHE A 52 8.92 18.34 1.37
C PHE A 52 10.41 18.63 1.65
N PRO A 53 10.84 18.57 2.93
CA PRO A 53 12.25 18.73 3.27
C PRO A 53 13.15 17.66 2.63
N LYS A 54 14.34 18.05 2.18
CA LYS A 54 15.32 17.12 1.56
C LYS A 54 15.60 15.89 2.43
N ARG A 55 15.76 16.07 3.75
CA ARG A 55 15.99 14.98 4.70
C ARG A 55 14.85 13.96 4.70
N TYR A 56 13.61 14.42 4.57
CA TYR A 56 12.43 13.55 4.51
C TYR A 56 12.45 12.72 3.22
N LEU A 57 12.71 13.37 2.08
CA LEU A 57 12.83 12.69 0.77
C LEU A 57 13.95 11.64 0.76
N SER A 58 15.11 11.93 1.35
CA SER A 58 16.21 10.97 1.45
C SER A 58 15.85 9.75 2.31
N ARG A 59 15.03 9.92 3.34
CA ARG A 59 14.54 8.80 4.15
C ARG A 59 13.52 7.97 3.37
N LEU A 60 12.62 8.63 2.65
CA LEU A 60 11.60 8.00 1.82
C LEU A 60 12.22 7.11 0.74
N GLN A 61 13.30 7.57 0.08
CA GLN A 61 14.03 6.80 -0.93
C GLN A 61 14.73 5.55 -0.39
N ARG A 62 14.96 5.47 0.92
CA ARG A 62 15.60 4.31 1.58
C ARG A 62 14.59 3.35 2.19
N MET A 63 13.29 3.61 2.03
CA MET A 63 12.28 2.70 2.53
C MET A 63 12.32 1.39 1.75
N GLN A 64 12.30 0.29 2.50
CA GLN A 64 12.13 -1.04 1.93
C GLN A 64 10.66 -1.25 1.57
N THR A 65 10.39 -1.68 0.35
CA THR A 65 9.04 -2.05 -0.07
C THR A 65 8.63 -3.36 0.58
N SER A 66 7.36 -3.49 0.95
CA SER A 66 6.80 -4.74 1.41
C SER A 66 6.86 -5.81 0.32
N CYS A 67 6.97 -7.08 0.72
CA CYS A 67 6.83 -8.20 -0.21
C CYS A 67 5.45 -8.17 -0.85
N SER A 68 5.41 -8.48 -2.15
CA SER A 68 4.14 -8.72 -2.82
C SER A 68 3.51 -10.01 -2.30
N ILE A 69 2.19 -10.04 -2.23
CA ILE A 69 1.43 -11.26 -1.98
C ILE A 69 0.96 -11.85 -3.31
N PHE A 70 0.94 -13.17 -3.40
CA PHE A 70 0.29 -13.93 -4.46
C PHE A 70 -0.83 -14.75 -3.84
N VAL A 71 -2.05 -14.61 -4.34
CA VAL A 71 -3.24 -15.25 -3.77
C VAL A 71 -3.85 -16.20 -4.80
N VAL A 72 -4.05 -17.46 -4.41
CA VAL A 72 -4.73 -18.48 -5.21
C VAL A 72 -6.10 -18.74 -4.60
N TYR A 73 -7.14 -18.69 -5.44
CA TYR A 73 -8.49 -19.08 -5.05
C TYR A 73 -8.77 -20.48 -5.60
N ILE A 74 -9.05 -21.43 -4.71
CA ILE A 74 -9.26 -22.84 -5.05
C ILE A 74 -10.68 -23.24 -4.65
N ALA A 75 -11.42 -23.81 -5.59
CA ALA A 75 -12.67 -24.52 -5.31
C ALA A 75 -12.39 -26.03 -5.30
N THR A 76 -12.91 -26.73 -4.31
CA THR A 76 -12.67 -28.17 -4.11
C THR A 76 -13.90 -28.84 -3.51
N ASP A 77 -14.05 -30.14 -3.75
CA ASP A 77 -15.04 -31.02 -3.15
C ASP A 77 -14.53 -31.73 -1.87
N LEU A 78 -13.30 -31.42 -1.44
CA LEU A 78 -12.74 -31.92 -0.18
C LEU A 78 -13.59 -31.49 1.02
N ASP A 79 -13.80 -32.41 1.97
CA ASP A 79 -14.38 -32.08 3.27
C ASP A 79 -13.34 -31.38 4.16
N LEU A 80 -13.36 -30.05 4.09
CA LEU A 80 -12.43 -29.19 4.83
C LEU A 80 -12.62 -29.27 6.35
N VAL A 81 -13.84 -29.58 6.83
CA VAL A 81 -14.11 -29.73 8.26
C VAL A 81 -13.46 -31.01 8.78
N GLN A 82 -13.63 -32.10 8.04
CA GLN A 82 -12.95 -33.35 8.36
C GLN A 82 -11.41 -33.22 8.28
N ALA A 83 -10.91 -32.43 7.33
CA ALA A 83 -9.48 -32.14 7.19
C ALA A 83 -8.92 -31.21 8.28
N GLY A 84 -9.76 -30.69 9.19
CA GLY A 84 -9.33 -29.78 10.26
C GLY A 84 -8.96 -28.38 9.76
N ALA A 85 -9.42 -27.96 8.58
CA ALA A 85 -9.20 -26.61 8.10
C ALA A 85 -10.04 -25.60 8.89
N HIS A 86 -9.44 -24.46 9.18
CA HIS A 86 -10.09 -23.34 9.86
C HIS A 86 -10.36 -22.18 8.89
N HIS A 87 -11.18 -21.21 9.31
CA HIS A 87 -11.49 -20.02 8.51
C HIS A 87 -10.24 -19.29 8.02
N GLU A 88 -9.20 -19.27 8.84
CA GLU A 88 -7.89 -18.70 8.54
C GLU A 88 -6.84 -19.55 9.26
N ALA A 89 -5.79 -19.94 8.52
CA ALA A 89 -4.68 -20.69 9.06
C ALA A 89 -3.38 -20.17 8.46
N PHE A 90 -2.38 -20.00 9.32
CA PHE A 90 -1.05 -19.55 8.94
C PHE A 90 -0.09 -20.71 9.07
N TYR A 91 0.51 -21.08 7.95
CA TYR A 91 1.49 -22.15 7.89
C TYR A 91 2.86 -21.52 7.66
N TYR A 92 3.74 -21.70 8.64
CA TYR A 92 5.13 -21.26 8.58
C TYR A 92 6.03 -22.45 8.90
N HIS A 93 7.18 -22.55 8.23
CA HIS A 93 8.15 -23.59 8.55
C HIS A 93 8.88 -23.29 9.86
N GLU A 94 9.19 -22.00 10.09
CA GLU A 94 9.90 -21.54 11.26
C GLU A 94 9.00 -20.70 12.17
N LEU A 95 9.22 -20.77 13.48
CA LEU A 95 8.59 -19.86 14.44
C LEU A 95 9.14 -18.43 14.32
N ASN A 96 10.39 -18.29 13.86
CA ASN A 96 10.99 -16.99 13.64
C ASN A 96 10.58 -16.42 12.27
N HIS A 97 9.69 -15.44 12.26
CA HIS A 97 9.18 -14.82 11.04
C HIS A 97 10.25 -14.12 10.19
N GLU A 98 11.36 -13.67 10.77
CA GLU A 98 12.47 -13.10 9.99
C GLU A 98 13.13 -14.17 9.11
N VAL A 99 13.20 -15.41 9.58
CA VAL A 99 13.73 -16.52 8.76
C VAL A 99 12.78 -16.81 7.60
N ASN A 100 11.47 -16.95 7.87
CA ASN A 100 10.48 -17.15 6.82
C ASN A 100 10.47 -16.00 5.79
N TYR A 101 10.62 -14.75 6.26
CA TYR A 101 10.73 -13.57 5.40
C TYR A 101 11.93 -13.66 4.46
N ASN A 102 13.11 -13.95 5.00
CA ASN A 102 14.33 -14.06 4.20
C ASN A 102 14.29 -15.25 3.23
N ASN A 103 13.72 -16.38 3.64
CA ASN A 103 13.53 -17.55 2.76
C ASN A 103 12.58 -17.22 1.60
N ALA A 104 11.45 -16.55 1.88
CA ALA A 104 10.52 -16.10 0.86
C ALA A 104 11.18 -15.14 -0.15
N LEU A 105 12.08 -14.26 0.29
CA LEU A 105 12.87 -13.40 -0.60
C LEU A 105 13.82 -14.18 -1.53
N GLN A 106 14.26 -15.38 -1.14
CA GLN A 106 15.06 -16.27 -1.99
C GLN A 106 14.21 -17.21 -2.86
N GLY A 107 12.88 -17.13 -2.80
CA GLY A 107 11.98 -18.01 -3.52
C GLY A 107 11.75 -19.37 -2.86
N GLU A 108 12.22 -19.54 -1.61
CA GLU A 108 11.96 -20.71 -0.79
C GLU A 108 10.61 -20.52 -0.08
N VAL A 109 9.54 -20.90 -0.77
CA VAL A 109 8.18 -20.81 -0.23
C VAL A 109 7.95 -21.99 0.72
N SER A 110 7.51 -21.66 1.93
CA SER A 110 7.20 -22.62 3.00
C SER A 110 5.82 -23.24 2.84
#